data_AF-A0A849D5U8-F1
#
_entry.id   AF-A0A849D5U8-F1
#
_cell.length_a   1.000
_cell.length_b   1.000
_cell.length_c   1.000
_cell.angle_alpha   90.00
_cell.angle_beta   90.00
_cell.angle_gamma   90.00
#
_symmetry.space_group_name_H-M   'P 1'
#
loop_
_entity.id
_entity.type
_entity.pdbx_description
1 polymer ?
#
loop_
_entity_poly.entity_id
_entity_poly.type
_entity_poly.pdbx_seq_one_letter_code
_entity_poly.pdbx_strand_id
1 'polypeptide(L)'
;IYSYTNLIDLRGNVVIKTHDGKKLEAPQLYWDRTLEWIFTQEKFRYTNPEDGTVMDGEGMDFNRDFSSFNAQKTYGLMTIKEDQS
;
A
#
# COMPACT_ATOMS: atom_id res chain seq x y z
N ILE A 1 23.81 -10.49 -2.65
CA ILE A 1 22.96 -10.40 -1.43
C ILE A 1 23.56 -9.30 -0.57
N TYR A 2 22.95 -8.11 -0.55
CA TYR A 2 23.40 -6.99 0.29
C TYR A 2 22.98 -7.29 1.73
N SER A 3 23.85 -7.97 2.47
CA SER A 3 23.59 -8.55 3.80
C SER A 3 23.71 -7.56 4.97
N TYR A 4 23.67 -6.25 4.71
CA TYR A 4 23.81 -5.23 5.76
C TYR A 4 22.49 -4.59 6.21
N THR A 5 21.42 -4.74 5.43
CA THR A 5 20.10 -4.20 5.77
C THR A 5 19.10 -5.34 5.75
N ASN A 6 18.28 -5.46 6.79
CA ASN A 6 17.17 -6.42 6.85
C ASN A 6 15.99 -6.02 5.94
N LEU A 7 16.32 -5.30 4.86
CA LEU A 7 15.46 -4.64 3.89
C LEU A 7 15.31 -5.54 2.68
N ILE A 8 14.08 -5.90 2.35
CA ILE A 8 13.73 -6.59 1.11
C ILE A 8 13.31 -5.54 0.09
N ASP A 9 13.87 -5.65 -1.11
CA ASP A 9 13.53 -4.80 -2.25
C ASP A 9 12.69 -5.63 -3.25
N LEU A 10 11.41 -5.30 -3.35
CA LEU A 10 10.45 -5.94 -4.24
C LEU A 10 10.30 -5.06 -5.48
N ARG A 11 10.58 -5.60 -6.67
CA ARG A 11 10.54 -4.87 -7.94
C ARG A 11 9.74 -5.62 -9.01
N GLY A 12 9.19 -4.85 -9.95
CA GLY A 12 8.58 -5.39 -11.16
C GLY A 12 7.10 -5.72 -10.97
N ASN A 13 6.25 -4.67 -10.93
CA ASN A 13 4.80 -4.78 -10.75
C ASN A 13 4.42 -5.58 -9.51
N VAL A 14 4.83 -5.06 -8.35
CA VAL A 14 4.50 -5.65 -7.06
C VAL A 14 3.00 -5.51 -6.83
N VAL A 15 2.36 -6.64 -6.48
CA VAL A 15 0.95 -6.70 -6.15
C VAL A 15 0.79 -7.35 -4.78
N ILE A 16 0.21 -6.61 -3.83
CA ILE A 16 -0.22 -7.14 -2.54
C ILE A 16 -1.72 -7.35 -2.58
N LYS A 17 -2.17 -8.52 -2.12
CA LYS A 17 -3.58 -8.86 -1.98
C LYS A 17 -3.85 -9.36 -0.57
N THR A 18 -4.87 -8.80 0.07
CA THR A 18 -5.37 -9.25 1.36
C THR A 18 -6.46 -10.31 1.16
N HIS A 19 -6.78 -11.06 2.22
CA HIS A 19 -7.79 -12.12 2.17
C HIS A 19 -9.20 -11.62 1.83
N ASP A 20 -9.50 -10.37 2.13
CA ASP A 20 -10.77 -9.68 1.83
C ASP A 20 -10.79 -9.03 0.43
N GLY A 21 -9.77 -9.28 -0.39
CA GLY A 21 -9.74 -8.87 -1.79
C GLY A 21 -9.25 -7.46 -2.07
N LYS A 22 -8.85 -6.69 -1.04
CA LYS A 22 -8.18 -5.41 -1.27
C LYS A 22 -6.85 -5.64 -2.00
N LYS A 23 -6.50 -4.70 -2.87
CA LYS A 23 -5.33 -4.81 -3.76
C LYS A 23 -4.50 -3.54 -3.71
N LEU A 24 -3.18 -3.70 -3.56
CA LEU A 24 -2.21 -2.63 -3.71
C LEU A 24 -1.23 -2.96 -4.83
N GLU A 25 -1.04 -2.04 -5.75
CA GLU A 25 -0.15 -2.17 -6.91
C GLU A 25 0.90 -1.07 -6.89
N ALA A 26 2.16 -1.43 -7.06
CA ALA A 26 3.27 -0.49 -7.16
C ALA A 26 4.40 -1.07 -8.03
N PRO A 27 5.21 -0.25 -8.73
CA PRO A 27 6.35 -0.74 -9.50
C PRO A 27 7.46 -1.28 -8.58
N GLN A 28 7.56 -0.76 -7.35
CA GLN A 28 8.54 -1.14 -6.35
C GLN A 28 7.98 -0.93 -4.93
N LEU A 29 8.32 -1.84 -4.02
CA LEU A 29 8.13 -1.70 -2.56
C LEU A 29 9.41 -2.10 -1.83
N TYR A 30 9.68 -1.44 -0.72
CA TYR A 30 10.69 -1.85 0.23
C TYR A 30 10.03 -2.38 1.49
N TRP A 31 10.53 -3.49 2.03
CA TRP A 31 10.08 -4.06 3.30
C TRP A 31 11.23 -4.15 4.28
N ASP A 32 11.21 -3.30 5.31
CA ASP A 32 12.10 -3.42 6.46
C ASP A 32 11.55 -4.50 7.39
N ARG A 33 12.20 -5.66 7.43
CA ARG A 33 11.78 -6.78 8.27
C ARG A 33 12.02 -6.56 9.75
N THR A 34 12.91 -5.64 10.12
CA THR A 34 13.19 -5.34 11.52
C THR A 34 12.10 -4.45 12.10
N LEU A 35 11.64 -3.45 11.33
CA LEU A 35 10.56 -2.54 11.74
C LEU A 35 9.16 -3.03 11.35
N GLU A 36 9.07 -4.14 10.62
CA GLU A 36 7.84 -4.64 10.00
C GLU A 36 7.12 -3.58 9.17
N TRP A 37 7.91 -2.76 8.46
CA TRP A 37 7.45 -1.57 7.76
C TRP A 37 7.63 -1.69 6.26
N ILE A 38 6.59 -1.39 5.49
CA ILE A 38 6.58 -1.46 4.03
C ILE A 38 6.37 -0.04 3.50
N PHE A 39 7.18 0.36 2.51
CA PHE A 39 7.11 1.72 1.98
C PHE A 39 7.54 1.80 0.52
N THR A 40 7.13 2.87 -0.15
CA THR A 40 7.63 3.28 -1.46
C THR A 40 7.49 4.78 -1.62
N GLN A 41 8.38 5.39 -2.42
CA GLN A 41 8.21 6.77 -2.88
C GLN A 41 7.62 6.83 -4.31
N GLU A 42 7.41 5.67 -4.91
CA GLU A 42 6.86 5.54 -6.26
C GLU A 42 5.34 5.68 -6.26
N LYS A 43 4.78 5.66 -7.47
CA LYS A 43 3.34 5.63 -7.68
C LYS A 43 2.73 4.33 -7.19
N PHE A 44 1.49 4.42 -6.72
CA PHE A 44 0.71 3.26 -6.34
C PHE A 44 -0.75 3.39 -6.75
N ARG A 45 -1.42 2.23 -6.82
CA ARG A 45 -2.87 2.13 -6.91
C ARG A 45 -3.40 1.18 -5.84
N TYR A 46 -4.35 1.66 -5.05
CA TYR A 46 -5.12 0.90 -4.09
C TYR A 46 -6.56 0.71 -4.58
N THR A 47 -7.06 -0.51 -4.46
CA THR A 47 -8.43 -0.88 -4.83
C THR A 47 -9.11 -1.60 -3.68
N ASN A 48 -10.26 -1.07 -3.24
CA ASN A 48 -11.16 -1.74 -2.30
C ASN A 48 -12.45 -2.17 -3.00
N PRO A 49 -12.66 -3.49 -3.23
CA PRO A 49 -13.87 -3.97 -3.89
C PRO A 49 -15.14 -3.80 -3.04
N GLU A 50 -15.02 -3.64 -1.72
CA GLU A 50 -16.15 -3.57 -0.78
C GLU A 50 -16.98 -2.29 -0.90
N ASP A 51 -16.32 -1.17 -1.19
CA ASP A 51 -16.93 0.16 -1.35
C ASP A 51 -16.68 0.78 -2.75
N GLY A 52 -15.96 0.06 -3.61
CA GLY A 52 -15.62 0.52 -4.96
C GLY A 52 -14.53 1.58 -5.00
N THR A 53 -13.81 1.82 -3.89
CA THR A 53 -12.73 2.82 -3.84
C THR A 53 -11.59 2.43 -4.77
N VAL A 54 -11.17 3.41 -5.58
CA VAL A 54 -9.93 3.36 -6.35
C VAL A 54 -9.13 4.62 -6.02
N MET A 55 -8.02 4.43 -5.31
CA MET A 55 -7.13 5.50 -4.91
C MET A 55 -5.79 5.33 -5.62
N ASP A 56 -5.36 6.38 -6.29
CA ASP A 56 -4.02 6.51 -6.83
C ASP A 56 -3.20 7.44 -5.93
N GLY A 57 -1.87 7.29 -5.99
CA GLY A 57 -1.00 8.17 -5.25
C GLY A 57 0.46 8.00 -5.58
N GLU A 58 1.28 8.76 -4.87
CA GLU A 58 2.75 8.72 -4.92
C GLU A 58 3.26 8.88 -3.49
N GLY A 59 4.13 7.95 -3.07
CA GLY A 59 4.61 7.89 -1.71
C GLY A 59 3.58 7.29 -0.74
N MET A 60 3.92 6.15 -0.16
CA MET A 60 3.14 5.56 0.93
C MET A 60 4.00 4.71 1.85
N ASP A 61 3.48 4.48 3.05
CA ASP A 61 4.08 3.65 4.07
C ASP A 61 3.02 3.02 4.98
N PHE A 62 3.24 1.76 5.35
CA PHE A 62 2.34 1.00 6.21
C PHE A 62 3.05 -0.11 6.96
N ASN A 63 2.48 -0.53 8.10
CA ASN A 63 2.95 -1.70 8.82
C ASN A 63 2.36 -2.99 8.25
N ARG A 64 3.04 -4.11 8.53
CA ARG A 64 2.69 -5.44 8.00
C ARG A 64 1.22 -5.86 8.24
N ASP A 65 0.60 -5.41 9.32
CA ASP A 65 -0.80 -5.73 9.66
C ASP A 65 -1.82 -4.71 9.15
N PHE A 66 -1.38 -3.68 8.40
CA PHE A 66 -2.21 -2.61 7.83
C PHE A 66 -2.99 -1.80 8.88
N SER A 67 -2.62 -1.86 10.16
CA SER A 67 -3.23 -1.02 11.20
C SER A 67 -2.78 0.44 11.13
N SER A 68 -1.64 0.71 10.50
CA SER A 68 -1.13 2.04 10.20
C SER A 68 -0.87 2.17 8.72
N PHE A 69 -1.50 3.16 8.09
CA PHE A 69 -1.33 3.47 6.67
C PHE A 69 -1.24 4.98 6.49
N ASN A 70 -0.21 5.42 5.80
CA ASN A 70 -0.02 6.81 5.42
C ASN A 70 0.27 6.89 3.93
N ALA A 71 -0.42 7.81 3.26
CA ALA A 71 -0.19 8.12 1.86
C ALA A 71 0.11 9.61 1.74
N GLN A 72 1.19 9.94 1.04
CA GLN A 72 1.70 11.31 1.00
C GLN A 72 0.89 12.18 0.03
N LYS A 73 0.85 11.78 -1.25
CA LYS A 73 0.04 12.43 -2.27
C LYS A 73 -0.98 11.43 -2.78
N THR A 74 -2.26 11.75 -2.63
CA THR A 74 -3.36 10.90 -3.11
C THR A 74 -4.26 11.66 -4.08
N TYR A 75 -4.79 10.93 -5.05
CA TYR A 75 -5.78 11.41 -6.01
C TYR A 75 -6.62 10.21 -6.46
N GLY A 76 -7.91 10.41 -6.70
CA GLY A 76 -8.78 9.31 -7.11
C GLY A 76 -10.23 9.49 -6.69
N LEU A 77 -11.01 8.44 -6.87
CA LEU A 77 -12.43 8.37 -6.53
C LEU A 77 -12.57 7.59 -5.22
N MET A 78 -13.02 8.29 -4.18
CA MET A 78 -13.41 7.68 -2.91
C MET A 78 -14.93 7.73 -2.79
N THR A 79 -15.55 6.57 -2.65
CA THR A 79 -16.97 6.49 -2.30
C THR A 79 -17.11 6.60 -0.80
N ILE A 80 -17.60 7.74 -0.32
CA ILE A 80 -17.96 7.91 1.09
C ILE A 80 -19.36 7.32 1.26
N LYS A 81 -19.47 6.23 2.03
CA LYS A 81 -20.78 5.76 2.50
C LYS A 81 -21.19 6.67 3.66
N GLU A 82 -22.26 7.45 3.49
CA GLU A 82 -22.89 8.15 4.62
C GLU A 82 -23.48 7.09 5.56
N ASP A 83 -23.04 7.11 6.82
CA ASP A 83 -23.67 6.34 7.87
C ASP A 83 -25.00 7.04 8.21
N GLN A 84 -26.12 6.41 7.89
CA GLN A 84 -27.44 6.93 8.27
C GLN A 84 -27.59 6.76 9.79
N SER A 85 -27.26 7.82 10.54
CA SER A 85 -27.60 7.97 11.96
C SER A 85 -29.06 8.34 12.14
#